data_AF-A0AAW3PG61-F1
#
_entry.id   AF-A0AAW3PG61-F1
#
_cell.length_a   1.000
_cell.length_b   1.000
_cell.length_c   1.000
_cell.angle_alpha   90.00
_cell.angle_beta   90.00
_cell.angle_gamma   90.00
#
_symmetry.space_group_name_H-M   'P 1'
#
loop_
_entity.id
_entity.type
_entity.pdbx_description
1 polymer ?
#
loop_
_entity_poly.entity_id
_entity_poly.type
_entity_poly.pdbx_seq_one_letter_code
_entity_poly.pdbx_strand_id
1 'polypeptide(L)'
;MQPFNNPWNSLEIVKLVLGVLTPLSVACLGWLVARRLKRLELVQWTNQRLIEKRLTLYDTVAPQLNALLCFYTWIGYWKDISPDDVIRAKRELDRTFHIYRYLFDDDVYDAYHTFIHALFEMHTGPGRDARIRSLIQAPDGDRSVHGTYEWKAAWSERFSTANVTDKAEVVRHYTRLMERLRVALGANR
;
A
#
# COMPACT_ATOMS: atom_id res chain seq x y z
N MET A 1 35.80 -4.94 83.43
CA MET A 1 35.98 -4.44 82.05
C MET A 1 34.78 -4.91 81.23
N GLN A 2 33.82 -4.02 80.96
CA GLN A 2 32.74 -4.34 80.03
C GLN A 2 33.30 -4.25 78.61
N PRO A 3 33.06 -5.23 77.73
CA PRO A 3 33.49 -5.12 76.35
C PRO A 3 32.65 -4.02 75.70
N PHE A 4 33.32 -3.07 75.04
CA PHE A 4 32.65 -2.12 74.16
C PHE A 4 31.98 -2.92 73.03
N ASN A 5 30.68 -3.22 73.17
CA ASN A 5 29.86 -3.66 72.06
C ASN A 5 29.82 -2.49 71.08
N ASN A 6 30.68 -2.54 70.06
CA ASN A 6 30.66 -1.56 69.00
C ASN A 6 29.28 -1.64 68.32
N PRO A 7 28.43 -0.61 68.40
CA PRO A 7 27.12 -0.61 67.74
C PRO A 7 27.28 -0.78 66.23
N TRP A 8 28.46 -0.47 65.70
CA TRP A 8 28.89 -0.77 64.35
C TRP A 8 29.44 -2.19 64.23
N ASN A 9 28.57 -3.18 64.41
CA ASN A 9 28.88 -4.54 63.99
C ASN A 9 28.70 -4.63 62.46
N SER A 10 29.60 -5.33 61.76
CA SER A 10 29.55 -5.54 60.30
C SER A 10 28.16 -5.99 59.82
N LEU A 11 27.41 -6.70 60.67
CA LEU A 11 26.05 -7.14 60.41
C LEU A 11 25.04 -5.97 60.24
N GLU A 12 25.12 -4.92 61.05
CA GLU A 12 24.18 -3.79 60.99
C GLU A 12 24.44 -2.92 59.76
N ILE A 13 25.72 -2.73 59.42
CA ILE A 13 26.13 -2.06 58.18
C ILE A 13 25.58 -2.81 56.96
N VAL A 14 25.72 -4.14 56.92
CA VAL A 14 25.18 -4.96 55.83
C VAL A 14 23.66 -4.85 55.72
N LYS A 15 22.93 -4.89 56.85
CA LYS A 15 21.46 -4.75 56.85
C LYS A 15 21.01 -3.39 56.32
N LEU A 16 21.70 -2.32 56.70
CA LEU A 16 21.39 -0.97 56.24
C LEU A 16 21.69 -0.79 54.75
N VAL A 17 22.83 -1.33 54.28
CA VAL A 17 23.17 -1.36 52.86
C VAL A 17 22.14 -2.16 52.07
N LEU A 18 21.76 -3.36 52.50
CA LEU A 18 20.72 -4.15 51.83
C LEU A 18 19.35 -3.47 51.83
N GLY A 19 18.99 -2.81 52.93
CA GLY A 19 17.73 -2.05 53.05
C GLY A 19 17.62 -0.89 52.08
N VAL A 20 18.75 -0.26 51.70
CA VAL A 20 18.80 0.80 50.69
C VAL A 20 18.98 0.24 49.28
N LEU A 21 19.79 -0.81 49.11
CA LEU A 21 20.10 -1.38 47.79
C LEU A 21 18.89 -2.07 47.16
N THR A 22 18.02 -2.68 47.98
CA THR A 22 16.82 -3.36 47.50
C THR A 22 15.85 -2.41 46.78
N PRO A 23 15.36 -1.31 47.39
CA PRO A 23 14.47 -0.37 46.71
C PRO A 23 15.17 0.32 45.53
N LEU A 24 16.47 0.61 45.60
CA LEU A 24 17.22 1.16 44.47
C LEU A 24 17.31 0.18 43.29
N SER A 25 17.54 -1.10 43.56
CA SER A 25 17.59 -2.15 42.53
C SER A 25 16.22 -2.32 41.87
N VAL A 26 15.15 -2.36 42.66
CA VAL A 26 13.78 -2.43 42.14
C VAL A 26 13.44 -1.19 41.31
N ALA A 27 13.80 0.02 41.77
CA ALA A 27 13.58 1.25 41.01
C ALA A 27 14.37 1.27 39.69
N CYS A 28 15.64 0.84 39.71
CA CYS A 28 16.48 0.74 38.52
C CYS A 28 15.90 -0.25 37.50
N LEU A 29 15.52 -1.45 37.94
CA LEU A 29 14.88 -2.46 37.10
C LEU A 29 13.54 -1.95 36.53
N GLY A 30 12.71 -1.34 37.37
CA GLY A 30 11.44 -0.74 36.95
C GLY A 30 11.63 0.34 35.87
N TRP A 31 12.63 1.20 36.04
CA TRP A 31 12.97 2.23 35.05
C TRP A 31 13.48 1.62 33.73
N LEU A 32 14.35 0.60 33.79
CA LEU A 32 14.84 -0.09 32.60
C LEU A 32 13.69 -0.75 31.82
N VAL A 33 12.81 -1.47 32.51
CA VAL A 33 11.64 -2.12 31.91
C VAL A 33 10.71 -1.08 31.30
N ALA A 34 10.36 -0.03 32.05
CA ALA A 34 9.48 1.05 31.56
C ALA A 34 10.06 1.74 30.32
N ARG A 35 11.38 1.97 30.27
CA ARG A 35 12.05 2.56 29.13
C ARG A 35 12.00 1.65 27.89
N ARG A 36 12.15 0.34 28.07
CA ARG A 36 12.06 -0.64 26.97
C ARG A 36 10.64 -0.75 26.45
N LEU A 37 9.64 -0.83 27.34
CA LEU A 37 8.23 -0.89 26.97
C LEU A 37 7.81 0.35 26.18
N LYS A 38 8.12 1.56 26.65
CA LYS A 38 7.82 2.80 25.92
C LYS A 38 8.43 2.85 24.52
N ARG A 39 9.63 2.28 24.32
CA ARG A 39 10.26 2.22 22.99
C ARG A 39 9.51 1.26 22.06
N LEU A 40 9.08 0.11 22.57
CA LEU A 40 8.30 -0.86 21.81
C LEU A 40 6.93 -0.30 21.43
N GLU A 41 6.24 0.35 22.38
CA GLU A 41 4.97 1.05 22.15
C GLU A 41 5.10 2.09 21.05
N LEU A 42 6.16 2.92 21.07
CA LEU A 42 6.37 3.94 20.05
C LEU A 42 6.53 3.33 18.65
N VAL A 43 7.33 2.26 18.52
CA VAL A 43 7.54 1.57 17.23
C VAL A 43 6.23 0.92 16.74
N GLN A 44 5.49 0.28 17.64
CA GLN A 44 4.19 -0.30 17.31
C GLN A 44 3.21 0.78 16.84
N TRP A 45 3.15 1.90 17.55
CA TRP A 45 2.28 3.02 17.21
C TRP A 45 2.63 3.64 15.85
N THR A 46 3.92 3.89 15.57
CA THR A 46 4.34 4.44 14.27
C THR A 46 4.01 3.49 13.13
N ASN A 47 4.19 2.18 13.33
CA ASN A 47 3.87 1.17 12.32
C ASN A 47 2.36 1.07 12.08
N GLN A 48 1.54 1.13 13.14
CA GLN A 48 0.09 1.18 13.01
C GLN A 48 -0.36 2.39 12.19
N ARG A 49 0.16 3.59 12.50
CA ARG A 49 -0.15 4.80 11.73
C ARG A 49 0.27 4.72 10.27
N LEU A 50 1.42 4.11 9.98
CA LEU A 50 1.86 3.86 8.60
C LEU A 50 0.90 2.92 7.87
N ILE A 51 0.53 1.80 8.49
CA ILE A 51 -0.40 0.81 7.93
C ILE A 51 -1.78 1.44 7.68
N GLU A 52 -2.31 2.22 8.64
CA GLU A 52 -3.56 2.96 8.48
C GLU A 52 -3.55 3.86 7.24
N LYS A 53 -2.44 4.58 7.01
CA LYS A 53 -2.28 5.43 5.82
C LYS A 53 -2.19 4.62 4.53
N ARG A 54 -1.44 3.51 4.53
CA ARG A 54 -1.37 2.61 3.38
C ARG A 54 -2.73 1.99 3.06
N LEU A 55 -3.52 1.63 4.07
CA LEU A 55 -4.86 1.08 3.92
C LEU A 55 -5.83 2.12 3.33
N THR A 56 -5.79 3.36 3.84
CA THR A 56 -6.60 4.46 3.27
C THR A 56 -6.29 4.69 1.79
N LEU A 57 -5.01 4.59 1.42
CA LEU A 57 -4.61 4.71 0.01
C LEU A 57 -5.10 3.51 -0.79
N TYR A 58 -4.96 2.29 -0.27
CA TYR A 58 -5.48 1.08 -0.88
C TYR A 58 -6.98 1.19 -1.18
N ASP A 59 -7.78 1.65 -0.22
CA ASP A 59 -9.23 1.85 -0.39
C ASP A 59 -9.55 2.86 -1.51
N THR A 60 -8.64 3.80 -1.76
CA THR A 60 -8.77 4.79 -2.83
C THR A 60 -8.42 4.20 -4.21
N VAL A 61 -7.32 3.46 -4.32
CA VAL A 61 -6.79 3.00 -5.62
C VAL A 61 -7.36 1.66 -6.07
N ALA A 62 -7.71 0.76 -5.14
CA ALA A 62 -8.16 -0.59 -5.49
C ALA A 62 -9.42 -0.62 -6.37
N PRO A 63 -10.47 0.21 -6.13
CA PRO A 63 -11.62 0.26 -7.02
C PRO A 63 -11.26 0.68 -8.45
N GLN A 64 -10.33 1.63 -8.61
CA GLN A 64 -9.88 2.13 -9.92
C GLN A 64 -9.03 1.08 -10.66
N LEU A 65 -8.13 0.40 -9.96
CA LEU A 65 -7.35 -0.71 -10.52
C LEU A 65 -8.28 -1.85 -10.98
N ASN A 66 -9.29 -2.17 -10.19
CA ASN A 66 -10.28 -3.18 -10.56
C ASN A 66 -11.14 -2.72 -11.75
N ALA A 67 -11.52 -1.44 -11.82
CA ALA A 67 -12.25 -0.90 -12.96
C ALA A 67 -11.46 -1.07 -14.26
N LEU A 68 -10.15 -0.79 -14.23
CA LEU A 68 -9.26 -1.06 -15.36
C LEU A 68 -9.22 -2.57 -15.69
N LEU A 69 -9.03 -3.45 -14.70
CA LEU A 69 -9.09 -4.90 -14.93
C LEU A 69 -10.38 -5.32 -15.63
N CYS A 70 -11.53 -4.94 -15.08
CA CYS A 70 -12.85 -5.25 -15.63
C CYS A 70 -12.99 -4.75 -17.06
N PHE A 71 -12.62 -3.50 -17.30
CA PHE A 71 -12.68 -2.90 -18.62
C PHE A 71 -11.87 -3.69 -19.65
N TYR A 72 -10.59 -4.01 -19.38
CA TYR A 72 -9.72 -4.68 -20.35
C TYR A 72 -10.02 -6.17 -20.54
N THR A 73 -10.65 -6.82 -19.56
CA THR A 73 -10.94 -8.27 -19.61
C THR A 73 -12.38 -8.60 -20.01
N TRP A 74 -13.26 -7.59 -20.13
CA TRP A 74 -14.69 -7.74 -20.46
C TRP A 74 -15.49 -8.51 -19.40
N ILE A 75 -15.11 -8.38 -18.13
CA ILE A 75 -15.76 -9.06 -17.00
C ILE A 75 -16.34 -8.07 -15.98
N GLY A 76 -17.25 -8.54 -15.14
CA GLY A 76 -17.87 -7.72 -14.10
C GLY A 76 -18.70 -6.57 -14.67
N TYR A 77 -18.51 -5.37 -14.11
CA TYR A 77 -19.27 -4.16 -14.48
C TYR A 77 -18.62 -3.38 -15.64
N TRP A 78 -17.90 -4.06 -16.55
CA TRP A 78 -17.19 -3.40 -17.66
C TRP A 78 -18.11 -2.52 -18.53
N LYS A 79 -19.38 -2.90 -18.66
CA LYS A 79 -20.39 -2.16 -19.45
C LYS A 79 -20.67 -0.77 -18.88
N ASP A 80 -20.40 -0.56 -17.59
CA ASP A 80 -20.62 0.70 -16.89
C ASP A 80 -19.38 1.62 -16.92
N ILE A 81 -18.27 1.15 -17.52
CA ILE A 81 -17.00 1.86 -17.55
C ILE A 81 -16.78 2.42 -18.95
N SER A 82 -16.89 3.74 -19.09
CA SER A 82 -16.68 4.42 -20.37
C SER A 82 -15.18 4.62 -20.68
N PRO A 83 -14.80 4.86 -21.94
CA PRO A 83 -13.44 5.26 -22.29
C PRO A 83 -12.97 6.55 -21.58
N ASP A 84 -13.89 7.47 -21.25
CA ASP A 84 -13.59 8.64 -20.41
C ASP A 84 -13.19 8.21 -18.98
N ASP A 85 -13.91 7.24 -18.40
CA ASP A 85 -13.64 6.72 -17.07
C ASP A 85 -12.28 6.03 -16.99
N VAL A 86 -11.91 5.28 -18.03
CA VAL A 86 -10.62 4.59 -18.12
C VAL A 86 -9.45 5.59 -18.11
N ILE A 87 -9.53 6.65 -18.92
CA ILE A 87 -8.49 7.69 -18.96
C ILE A 87 -8.43 8.46 -17.65
N ARG A 88 -9.60 8.77 -17.06
CA ARG A 88 -9.68 9.44 -15.75
C ARG A 88 -9.09 8.58 -14.64
N ALA A 89 -9.42 7.29 -14.59
CA ALA A 89 -8.87 6.34 -13.63
C ALA A 89 -7.34 6.25 -13.74
N LYS A 90 -6.80 6.15 -14.96
CA LYS A 90 -5.35 6.19 -15.19
C LYS A 90 -4.71 7.45 -14.61
N ARG A 91 -5.25 8.63 -14.94
CA ARG A 91 -4.71 9.91 -14.46
C ARG A 91 -4.74 10.01 -12.93
N GLU A 92 -5.81 9.56 -12.31
CA GLU A 92 -5.97 9.59 -10.85
C GLU A 92 -5.04 8.60 -10.15
N LEU A 93 -4.90 7.39 -10.70
CA LEU A 93 -3.94 6.40 -10.23
C LEU A 93 -2.51 6.93 -10.38
N ASP A 94 -2.14 7.48 -11.54
CA ASP A 94 -0.81 8.04 -11.77
C ASP A 94 -0.52 9.15 -10.76
N ARG A 95 -1.46 10.08 -10.58
CA ARG A 95 -1.34 11.15 -9.58
C ARG A 95 -1.10 10.59 -8.18
N THR A 96 -1.90 9.61 -7.77
CA THR A 96 -1.84 9.02 -6.43
C THR A 96 -0.52 8.26 -6.21
N PHE A 97 -0.13 7.38 -7.13
CA PHE A 97 1.12 6.61 -7.01
C PHE A 97 2.36 7.49 -7.07
N HIS A 98 2.34 8.62 -7.77
CA HIS A 98 3.46 9.57 -7.77
C HIS A 98 3.53 10.39 -6.46
N ILE A 99 2.39 10.88 -5.94
CA ILE A 99 2.36 11.62 -4.67
C ILE A 99 2.86 10.75 -3.52
N TYR A 100 2.41 9.48 -3.49
CA TYR A 100 2.69 8.56 -2.40
C TYR A 100 3.78 7.53 -2.74
N ARG A 101 4.65 7.82 -3.72
CA ARG A 101 5.69 6.90 -4.18
C ARG A 101 6.50 6.31 -3.03
N TYR A 102 6.92 7.15 -2.10
CA TYR A 102 7.77 6.77 -0.96
C TYR A 102 6.99 6.16 0.22
N LEU A 103 5.67 6.05 0.12
CA LEU A 103 4.85 5.39 1.15
C LEU A 103 4.87 3.87 0.98
N PHE A 104 5.05 3.39 -0.26
CA PHE A 104 5.22 1.98 -0.59
C PHE A 104 6.66 1.68 -0.96
N ASP A 105 6.99 0.40 -1.00
CA ASP A 105 8.29 -0.06 -1.48
C ASP A 105 8.35 0.06 -3.02
N ASP A 106 9.55 0.19 -3.58
CA ASP A 106 9.76 0.36 -5.03
C ASP A 106 9.11 -0.77 -5.85
N ASP A 107 9.07 -2.00 -5.29
CA ASP A 107 8.40 -3.16 -5.90
C ASP A 107 6.92 -2.91 -6.25
N VAL A 108 6.20 -2.13 -5.42
CA VAL A 108 4.79 -1.79 -5.67
C VAL A 108 4.70 -0.84 -6.86
N TYR A 109 5.57 0.16 -6.88
CA TYR A 109 5.61 1.17 -7.92
C TYR A 109 5.99 0.57 -9.29
N ASP A 110 6.95 -0.35 -9.31
CA ASP A 110 7.37 -1.06 -10.52
C ASP A 110 6.28 -2.00 -11.03
N ALA A 111 5.58 -2.70 -10.13
CA ALA A 111 4.43 -3.53 -10.49
C ALA A 111 3.28 -2.68 -11.06
N TYR A 112 3.03 -1.50 -10.48
CA TYR A 112 2.04 -0.55 -10.96
C TYR A 112 2.39 -0.05 -12.37
N HIS A 113 3.62 0.41 -12.58
CA HIS A 113 4.09 0.85 -13.90
C HIS A 113 3.97 -0.25 -14.94
N THR A 114 4.40 -1.46 -14.61
CA THR A 114 4.28 -2.61 -15.51
C THR A 114 2.83 -2.83 -15.92
N PHE A 115 1.89 -2.76 -14.97
CA PHE A 115 0.47 -2.89 -15.25
C PHE A 115 -0.05 -1.76 -16.16
N ILE A 116 0.21 -0.49 -15.83
CA ILE A 116 -0.27 0.65 -16.63
C ILE A 116 0.35 0.68 -18.02
N HIS A 117 1.63 0.35 -18.16
CA HIS A 117 2.31 0.28 -19.46
C HIS A 117 1.81 -0.87 -20.33
N ALA A 118 1.25 -1.94 -19.74
CA ALA A 118 0.55 -2.96 -20.51
C ALA A 118 -0.79 -2.41 -21.05
N LEU A 119 -1.54 -1.71 -20.21
CA LEU A 119 -2.86 -1.20 -20.57
C LEU A 119 -2.83 -0.01 -21.53
N PHE A 120 -1.83 0.87 -21.46
CA PHE A 120 -1.84 2.14 -22.19
C PHE A 120 -0.64 2.31 -23.11
N GLU A 121 -0.89 2.89 -24.29
CA GLU A 121 0.13 3.45 -25.15
C GLU A 121 0.44 4.87 -24.68
N MET A 122 1.66 5.05 -24.18
CA MET A 122 2.16 6.31 -23.65
C MET A 122 2.84 7.14 -24.76
N HIS A 123 3.01 8.44 -24.53
CA HIS A 123 3.75 9.35 -25.41
C HIS A 123 3.17 9.49 -26.84
N THR A 124 1.85 9.57 -26.97
CA THR A 124 1.12 9.69 -28.25
C THR A 124 1.20 11.09 -28.91
N GLY A 125 2.01 11.99 -28.35
CA GLY A 125 2.28 13.35 -28.83
C GLY A 125 2.09 14.42 -27.76
N PRO A 126 2.61 15.65 -27.98
CA PRO A 126 2.45 16.75 -27.02
C PRO A 126 0.97 17.07 -26.76
N GLY A 127 0.58 17.14 -25.48
CA GLY A 127 -0.78 17.48 -25.05
C GLY A 127 -1.84 16.41 -25.34
N ARG A 128 -1.45 15.23 -25.84
CA ARG A 128 -2.36 14.13 -26.14
C ARG A 128 -2.41 13.12 -25.00
N ASP A 129 -3.60 12.57 -24.80
CA ASP A 129 -3.81 11.52 -23.83
C ASP A 129 -3.20 10.19 -24.27
N ALA A 130 -2.85 9.40 -23.26
CA ALA A 130 -2.47 8.00 -23.48
C ALA A 130 -3.63 7.26 -24.16
N ARG A 131 -3.31 6.37 -25.10
CA ARG A 131 -4.32 5.55 -25.78
C ARG A 131 -4.52 4.22 -25.06
N ILE A 132 -5.77 3.76 -25.05
CA ILE A 132 -6.22 2.50 -24.46
C ILE A 132 -5.78 1.36 -25.38
N ARG A 133 -4.92 0.45 -24.91
CA ARG A 133 -4.50 -0.74 -25.67
C ARG A 133 -5.55 -1.84 -25.58
N SER A 134 -6.68 -1.61 -26.23
CA SER A 134 -7.78 -2.57 -26.33
C SER A 134 -8.51 -2.38 -27.66
N LEU A 135 -9.44 -3.28 -27.97
CA LEU A 135 -10.27 -3.21 -29.16
C LEU A 135 -11.59 -2.50 -28.86
N ILE A 136 -12.26 -1.84 -29.79
CA ILE A 136 -13.63 -1.35 -29.50
C ILE A 136 -14.62 -2.52 -29.54
N GLN A 137 -14.40 -3.43 -30.48
CA GLN A 137 -15.16 -4.65 -30.71
C GLN A 137 -14.24 -5.86 -30.59
N ALA A 138 -14.67 -6.86 -29.84
CA ALA A 138 -14.01 -8.15 -29.68
C ALA A 138 -15.06 -9.28 -29.69
N PRO A 139 -14.68 -10.56 -29.75
CA PRO A 139 -15.62 -11.67 -29.68
C PRO A 139 -16.53 -11.64 -28.43
N ASP A 140 -16.06 -11.04 -27.33
CA ASP A 140 -16.81 -10.93 -26.08
C ASP A 140 -17.81 -9.77 -26.04
N GLY A 141 -17.74 -8.83 -26.98
CA GLY A 141 -18.67 -7.70 -27.04
C GLY A 141 -18.19 -6.49 -27.84
N ASP A 142 -19.04 -5.48 -27.86
CA ASP A 142 -18.79 -4.20 -28.52
C ASP A 142 -19.02 -3.06 -27.53
N ARG A 143 -17.99 -2.26 -27.25
CA ARG A 143 -18.05 -1.15 -26.29
C ARG A 143 -18.93 0.00 -26.77
N SER A 144 -19.15 0.12 -28.08
CA SER A 144 -20.00 1.16 -28.66
C SER A 144 -21.49 0.83 -28.61
N VAL A 145 -21.82 -0.45 -28.46
CA VAL A 145 -23.22 -0.94 -28.51
C VAL A 145 -23.68 -1.51 -27.18
N HIS A 146 -22.83 -2.24 -26.47
CA HIS A 146 -23.22 -2.99 -25.26
C HIS A 146 -22.97 -2.22 -23.95
N GLY A 147 -22.30 -1.06 -24.02
CA GLY A 147 -22.10 -0.20 -22.85
C GLY A 147 -23.42 0.40 -22.35
N THR A 148 -23.51 0.72 -21.06
CA THR A 148 -24.66 1.41 -20.45
C THR A 148 -24.58 2.93 -20.62
N TYR A 149 -23.55 3.41 -21.31
CA TYR A 149 -23.27 4.81 -21.60
C TYR A 149 -23.50 5.15 -23.09
N GLU A 150 -23.70 6.43 -23.39
CA GLU A 150 -23.77 6.92 -24.77
C GLU A 150 -22.38 6.95 -25.41
N TRP A 151 -22.21 6.23 -26.51
CA TRP A 151 -20.94 6.19 -27.24
C TRP A 151 -20.65 7.53 -27.92
N LYS A 152 -19.49 8.12 -27.61
CA LYS A 152 -18.99 9.32 -28.30
C LYS A 152 -18.05 8.93 -29.43
N ALA A 153 -18.30 9.41 -30.65
CA ALA A 153 -17.47 9.11 -31.82
C ALA A 153 -15.97 9.42 -31.61
N ALA A 154 -15.66 10.47 -30.86
CA ALA A 154 -14.28 10.85 -30.52
C ALA A 154 -13.53 9.81 -29.67
N TRP A 155 -14.24 8.89 -29.00
CA TRP A 155 -13.59 7.84 -28.22
C TRP A 155 -12.87 6.81 -29.10
N SER A 156 -13.24 6.66 -30.36
CA SER A 156 -12.57 5.74 -31.28
C SER A 156 -11.07 6.05 -31.41
N GLU A 157 -10.70 7.34 -31.41
CA GLU A 157 -9.30 7.80 -31.50
C GLU A 157 -8.48 7.57 -30.21
N ARG A 158 -9.16 7.21 -29.12
CA ARG A 158 -8.52 6.91 -27.83
C ARG A 158 -8.06 5.46 -27.73
N PHE A 159 -8.52 4.59 -28.62
CA PHE A 159 -8.05 3.21 -28.66
C PHE A 159 -6.81 3.10 -29.54
N SER A 160 -5.87 2.27 -29.11
CA SER A 160 -4.77 1.79 -29.92
C SER A 160 -4.98 0.31 -30.14
N THR A 161 -5.24 -0.08 -31.39
CA THR A 161 -5.34 -1.48 -31.79
C THR A 161 -3.96 -2.12 -32.01
N ALA A 162 -2.89 -1.33 -31.96
CA ALA A 162 -1.53 -1.82 -31.98
C ALA A 162 -1.12 -2.33 -30.59
N ASN A 163 -0.46 -3.49 -30.52
CA ASN A 163 0.07 -4.07 -29.29
C ASN A 163 -0.98 -4.23 -28.18
N VAL A 164 -2.22 -4.63 -28.53
CA VAL A 164 -3.25 -4.96 -27.56
C VAL A 164 -2.75 -6.11 -26.68
N THR A 165 -2.76 -5.89 -25.37
CA THR A 165 -2.31 -6.90 -24.39
C THR A 165 -3.35 -8.00 -24.25
N ASP A 166 -2.88 -9.25 -24.20
CA ASP A 166 -3.74 -10.40 -23.96
C ASP A 166 -4.40 -10.35 -22.58
N LYS A 167 -5.64 -10.85 -22.47
CA LYS A 167 -6.40 -10.82 -21.21
C LYS A 167 -5.69 -11.56 -20.08
N ALA A 168 -5.05 -12.70 -20.36
CA ALA A 168 -4.33 -13.45 -19.34
C ALA A 168 -3.11 -12.68 -18.84
N GLU A 169 -2.45 -11.93 -19.72
CA GLU A 169 -1.34 -11.04 -19.36
C GLU A 169 -1.82 -9.85 -18.51
N VAL A 170 -2.95 -9.23 -18.85
CA VAL A 170 -3.58 -8.19 -18.02
C VAL A 170 -3.87 -8.72 -16.61
N VAL A 171 -4.50 -9.89 -16.50
CA VAL A 171 -4.81 -10.53 -15.20
C VAL A 171 -3.54 -10.83 -14.42
N ARG A 172 -2.48 -11.29 -15.09
CA ARG A 172 -1.19 -11.59 -14.46
C ARG A 172 -0.54 -10.33 -13.88
N HIS A 173 -0.52 -9.24 -14.63
CA HIS A 173 0.04 -7.96 -14.14
C HIS A 173 -0.79 -7.38 -12.99
N TYR A 174 -2.13 -7.42 -13.10
CA TYR A 174 -3.02 -7.02 -12.02
C TYR A 174 -2.77 -7.83 -10.73
N THR A 175 -2.73 -9.16 -10.85
CA THR A 175 -2.51 -10.06 -9.70
C THR A 175 -1.16 -9.79 -9.05
N ARG A 176 -0.11 -9.56 -9.85
CA ARG A 176 1.21 -9.19 -9.33
C ARG A 176 1.17 -7.87 -8.57
N LEU A 177 0.49 -6.85 -9.09
CA LEU A 177 0.33 -5.56 -8.39
C LEU A 177 -0.43 -5.73 -7.06
N MET A 178 -1.55 -6.43 -7.08
CA MET A 178 -2.37 -6.66 -5.87
C MET A 178 -1.60 -7.44 -4.81
N GLU A 179 -0.78 -8.41 -5.21
CA GLU A 179 0.09 -9.15 -4.30
C GLU A 179 1.15 -8.25 -3.66
N ARG A 180 1.77 -7.34 -4.42
CA ARG A 180 2.73 -6.37 -3.86
C ARG A 180 2.07 -5.38 -2.90
N LEU A 181 0.86 -4.91 -3.23
CA LEU A 181 0.06 -4.09 -2.31
C LEU A 181 -0.28 -4.86 -1.02
N ARG A 182 -0.67 -6.13 -1.12
CA ARG A 182 -0.96 -6.99 0.03
C ARG A 182 0.22 -7.11 0.99
N VAL A 183 1.41 -7.40 0.46
CA VAL A 183 2.65 -7.48 1.26
C VAL A 183 2.94 -6.12 1.91
N ALA A 184 2.82 -5.02 1.18
CA ALA A 184 3.08 -3.69 1.73
C ALA A 184 2.10 -3.27 2.86
N LEU A 185 0.90 -3.85 2.88
CA LEU A 185 -0.08 -3.68 3.96
C LEU A 185 0.20 -4.56 5.20
N GLY A 186 1.22 -5.43 5.15
CA GLY A 186 1.57 -6.32 6.25
C GLY A 186 0.68 -7.57 6.36
N ALA A 187 -0.18 -7.82 5.36
CA ALA A 187 -0.96 -9.05 5.30
C ALA A 187 -0.09 -10.17 4.72
N ASN A 188 0.65 -10.89 5.56
CA ASN A 188 1.36 -12.12 5.16
C ASN A 188 0.43 -13.34 5.31
N ARG A 189 0.56 -14.31 4.38
CA ARG A 189 -0.16 -15.60 4.46
C ARG A 189 0.66 -16.57 5.30
#